data_AF-A0A8T2TIX6-F1
#
_entry.id   AF-A0A8T2TIX6-F1
#
_cell.length_a   1.000
_cell.length_b   1.000
_cell.length_c   1.000
_cell.angle_alpha   90.00
_cell.angle_beta   90.00
_cell.angle_gamma   90.00
#
_symmetry.space_group_name_H-M   'P 1'
#
loop_
_entity.id
_entity.type
_entity.pdbx_description
1 polymer ?
#
loop_
_entity_poly.entity_id
_entity_poly.type
_entity_poly.pdbx_seq_one_letter_code
_entity_poly.pdbx_strand_id
1 'polypeptide(L)'
;MNDIIHIIFVLSSRDSIKIGKAFSGSSESLAETLWFFEVCFAVTESLNTTNSSTKIEPKQMKVLFFEDCVCATITSTILQTLNSKVSWDRFGLSIKDVQVTDTGIALIEWEGPAQLESILLVLHRYRSSQTMLQSWSRETQLCKRCIEDALNDLKQQNPHLFCSHSSKELQRYVPDLSCCLSKLISSSSDIEFKDSCAQILGLQSTDYNDIRSSITTRLLQVIEDLDKQPANKKKGHKETGSKTSSPDESNDNLIDEEGDDCDYFAGNSIWQYQ
;
A
#
# COMPACT_ATOMS: atom_id res chain seq x y z
N MET A 1 -14.17 -21.29 5.74
CA MET A 1 -14.45 -20.06 6.52
C MET A 1 -13.85 -20.09 7.93
N ASN A 2 -13.83 -21.25 8.62
CA ASN A 2 -13.32 -21.33 10.00
C ASN A 2 -11.79 -21.17 10.14
N ASP A 3 -10.98 -21.61 9.17
CA ASP A 3 -9.52 -21.66 9.35
C ASP A 3 -8.84 -20.29 9.32
N ILE A 4 -9.27 -19.39 8.45
CA ILE A 4 -8.73 -18.03 8.38
C ILE A 4 -9.19 -17.20 9.58
N ILE A 5 -10.46 -17.34 9.97
CA ILE A 5 -10.98 -16.71 11.19
C ILE A 5 -10.21 -17.21 12.41
N HIS A 6 -9.87 -18.50 12.47
CA HIS A 6 -9.08 -19.06 13.56
C HIS A 6 -7.62 -18.57 13.54
N ILE A 7 -6.97 -18.53 12.36
CA ILE A 7 -5.62 -17.95 12.21
C ILE A 7 -5.63 -16.47 12.65
N ILE A 8 -6.59 -15.70 12.16
CA ILE A 8 -6.79 -14.30 12.53
C ILE A 8 -7.02 -14.18 14.04
N PHE A 9 -7.90 -14.99 14.63
CA PHE A 9 -8.23 -14.94 16.06
C PHE A 9 -7.00 -15.25 16.93
N VAL A 10 -6.24 -16.29 16.57
CA VAL A 10 -4.99 -16.65 17.26
C VAL A 10 -3.96 -15.51 17.14
N LEU A 11 -3.83 -14.89 15.97
CA LEU A 11 -2.91 -13.77 15.76
C LEU A 11 -3.38 -12.50 16.48
N SER A 12 -4.68 -12.20 16.49
CA SER A 12 -5.28 -11.03 17.16
C SER A 12 -5.19 -11.10 18.68
N SER A 13 -5.05 -12.31 19.26
CA SER A 13 -4.91 -12.48 20.72
C SER A 13 -3.56 -12.02 21.28
N ARG A 14 -2.62 -11.61 20.42
CA ARG A 14 -1.31 -11.10 20.80
C ARG A 14 -1.29 -9.59 20.62
N ASP A 15 -1.18 -8.85 21.72
CA ASP A 15 -1.22 -7.37 21.75
C ASP A 15 -0.19 -6.68 20.85
N SER A 16 0.89 -7.38 20.48
CA SER A 16 1.97 -6.89 19.61
C SER A 16 1.73 -7.10 18.10
N ILE A 17 0.65 -7.79 17.71
CA ILE A 17 0.36 -8.09 16.30
C ILE A 17 -0.66 -7.10 15.76
N LYS A 18 -0.31 -6.40 14.67
CA LYS A 18 -1.24 -5.55 13.92
C LYS A 18 -1.76 -6.33 12.72
N ILE A 19 -3.05 -6.18 12.41
CA ILE A 19 -3.71 -6.97 11.37
C ILE A 19 -4.45 -6.06 10.40
N GLY A 20 -4.23 -6.28 9.10
CA GLY A 20 -4.98 -5.66 8.01
C GLY A 20 -5.72 -6.72 7.21
N LYS A 21 -6.96 -6.44 6.81
CA LYS A 21 -7.81 -7.42 6.13
C LYS A 21 -8.51 -6.82 4.93
N ALA A 22 -8.76 -7.65 3.93
CA ALA A 22 -9.60 -7.26 2.81
C ALA A 22 -10.29 -8.46 2.18
N PHE A 23 -11.32 -8.13 1.41
CA PHE A 23 -12.12 -9.05 0.60
C PHE A 23 -12.35 -8.45 -0.77
N SER A 24 -12.25 -9.27 -1.82
CA SER A 24 -12.51 -8.86 -3.21
C SER A 24 -13.15 -10.01 -3.98
N GLY A 25 -14.16 -9.71 -4.79
CA GLY A 25 -14.84 -10.68 -5.63
C GLY A 25 -15.28 -10.08 -6.96
N SER A 26 -15.48 -10.91 -7.99
CA SER A 26 -16.17 -10.49 -9.21
C SER A 26 -17.68 -10.43 -8.98
N SER A 27 -18.34 -9.39 -9.51
CA SER A 27 -19.78 -9.17 -9.38
C SER A 27 -20.60 -9.99 -10.37
N GLU A 28 -21.88 -10.19 -10.06
CA GLU A 28 -22.92 -10.90 -10.81
C GLU A 28 -23.14 -10.34 -12.23
N SER A 29 -22.33 -10.75 -13.20
CA SER A 29 -22.86 -10.99 -14.54
C SER A 29 -23.14 -12.49 -14.64
N LEU A 30 -24.33 -12.87 -15.12
CA LEU A 30 -24.84 -14.25 -15.12
C LEU A 30 -23.96 -15.27 -15.89
N ALA A 31 -22.90 -14.81 -16.57
CA ALA A 31 -22.05 -15.61 -17.44
C ALA A 31 -20.58 -15.72 -16.98
N GLU A 32 -20.15 -15.01 -15.93
CA GLU A 32 -18.72 -14.91 -15.62
C GLU A 32 -18.32 -15.47 -14.26
N THR A 33 -17.14 -16.08 -14.24
CA THR A 33 -16.50 -16.73 -13.09
C THR A 33 -16.47 -15.84 -11.85
N LEU A 34 -17.00 -16.36 -10.75
CA LEU A 34 -17.03 -15.71 -9.43
C LEU A 34 -15.85 -16.20 -8.59
N TRP A 35 -14.67 -15.62 -8.83
CA TRP A 35 -13.53 -15.79 -7.93
C TRP A 35 -13.65 -14.82 -6.76
N PHE A 36 -13.35 -15.32 -5.57
CA PHE A 36 -13.27 -14.52 -4.35
C PHE A 36 -11.89 -14.66 -3.74
N PHE A 37 -11.40 -13.54 -3.22
CA PHE A 37 -10.15 -13.43 -2.49
C PHE A 37 -10.41 -12.83 -1.12
N GLU A 38 -9.93 -13.52 -0.09
CA GLU A 38 -9.80 -13.01 1.27
C GLU A 38 -8.30 -12.89 1.57
N VAL A 39 -7.89 -11.73 2.08
CA VAL A 39 -6.50 -11.46 2.43
C VAL A 39 -6.39 -10.97 3.86
N CYS A 40 -5.39 -11.50 4.56
CA CYS A 40 -5.01 -11.02 5.88
C CYS A 40 -3.50 -10.80 5.94
N PHE A 41 -3.10 -9.60 6.33
CA PHE A 41 -1.73 -9.29 6.74
C PHE A 41 -1.66 -9.28 8.26
N ALA A 42 -0.70 -9.97 8.84
CA ALA A 42 -0.34 -9.85 10.24
C ALA A 42 1.11 -9.41 10.33
N VAL A 43 1.37 -8.35 11.10
CA VAL A 43 2.71 -7.77 11.26
C VAL A 43 3.10 -7.61 12.72
N THR A 44 4.38 -7.78 13.01
CA THR A 44 4.96 -7.47 14.32
C THR A 44 5.89 -6.26 14.23
N GLU A 45 5.87 -5.46 15.29
CA GLU A 45 6.76 -4.31 15.45
C GLU A 45 7.93 -4.66 16.37
N SER A 46 9.14 -4.23 15.99
CA SER A 46 10.33 -4.33 16.83
C SER A 46 10.28 -3.25 17.91
N LEU A 47 10.11 -3.68 19.17
CA LEU A 47 10.19 -2.83 20.34
C LEU A 47 11.67 -2.56 20.68
N ASN A 48 12.27 -1.58 20.02
CA ASN A 48 13.60 -1.04 20.34
C ASN A 48 14.74 -2.06 20.41
N THR A 49 15.46 -2.28 19.31
CA THR A 49 16.79 -2.90 19.37
C THR A 49 17.86 -1.85 19.13
N THR A 50 18.46 -1.39 20.23
CA THR A 50 19.78 -0.74 20.22
C THR A 50 20.77 -1.60 19.44
N ASN A 51 21.37 -1.04 18.39
CA ASN A 51 22.61 -1.42 17.71
C ASN A 51 23.28 -2.71 18.22
N SER A 52 22.75 -3.89 17.88
CA SER A 52 23.51 -5.13 18.00
C SER A 52 23.98 -5.52 16.60
N SER A 53 25.30 -5.53 16.42
CA SER A 53 26.02 -5.84 15.19
C SER A 53 25.96 -7.33 14.82
N THR A 54 24.76 -7.91 14.82
CA THR A 54 24.51 -9.24 14.29
C THR A 54 24.16 -9.12 12.81
N LYS A 55 24.71 -10.04 12.01
CA LYS A 55 24.44 -10.20 10.58
C LYS A 55 22.96 -9.94 10.31
N ILE A 56 22.63 -8.88 9.57
CA ILE A 56 21.25 -8.52 9.24
C ILE A 56 20.75 -9.63 8.32
N GLU A 57 20.02 -10.59 8.87
CA GLU A 57 19.34 -11.59 8.05
C GLU A 57 18.29 -10.88 7.18
N PRO A 58 18.12 -11.31 5.93
CA PRO A 58 17.10 -10.73 5.07
C PRO A 58 15.73 -10.92 5.69
N LYS A 59 14.93 -9.85 5.76
CA LYS A 59 13.57 -9.94 6.28
C LYS A 59 12.73 -10.75 5.29
N GLN A 60 12.03 -11.75 5.80
CA GLN A 60 11.18 -12.64 5.00
C GLN A 60 9.73 -12.49 5.42
N MET A 61 8.84 -12.38 4.42
CA MET A 61 7.41 -12.47 4.56
C MET A 61 7.00 -13.91 4.22
N LYS A 62 6.21 -14.54 5.09
CA LYS A 62 5.64 -15.87 4.84
C LYS A 62 4.27 -15.71 4.20
N VAL A 63 4.01 -16.45 3.12
CA VAL A 63 2.72 -16.46 2.42
C VAL A 63 2.09 -17.84 2.57
N LEU A 64 0.96 -17.88 3.28
CA LEU A 64 0.11 -19.06 3.37
C LEU A 64 -1.02 -18.91 2.37
N PHE A 65 -1.14 -19.87 1.45
CA PHE A 65 -2.18 -19.89 0.43
C PHE A 65 -3.20 -20.99 0.72
N PHE A 66 -4.47 -20.62 0.69
CA PHE A 66 -5.60 -21.52 0.84
C PHE A 66 -6.46 -21.46 -0.42
N GLU A 67 -6.84 -22.63 -0.92
CA GLU A 67 -7.80 -22.78 -2.01
C GLU A 67 -8.99 -23.59 -1.51
N ASP A 68 -10.19 -23.03 -1.60
CA ASP A 68 -11.44 -23.64 -1.11
C ASP A 68 -11.28 -24.20 0.34
N CYS A 69 -10.68 -23.39 1.22
CA CYS A 69 -10.34 -23.72 2.61
C CYS A 69 -9.29 -24.83 2.82
N VAL A 70 -8.57 -25.26 1.78
CA VAL A 70 -7.48 -26.24 1.87
C VAL A 70 -6.14 -25.54 1.69
N CYS A 71 -5.16 -25.83 2.56
CA CYS A 71 -3.80 -25.32 2.39
C CYS A 71 -3.23 -25.85 1.06
N ALA A 72 -2.80 -24.94 0.19
CA ALA A 72 -2.39 -25.25 -1.17
C ALA A 72 -1.07 -24.55 -1.51
N THR A 73 -0.38 -25.08 -2.52
CA THR A 73 0.79 -24.40 -3.09
C THR A 73 0.32 -23.20 -3.90
N ILE A 74 1.03 -22.09 -3.75
CA ILE A 74 0.74 -20.87 -4.50
C ILE A 74 0.80 -21.10 -6.01
N THR A 75 -0.20 -20.59 -6.74
CA THR A 75 -0.23 -20.72 -8.20
C THR A 75 0.76 -19.76 -8.86
N SER A 76 1.20 -20.08 -10.07
CA SER A 76 2.10 -19.21 -10.85
C SER A 76 1.52 -17.80 -11.07
N THR A 77 0.21 -17.70 -11.32
CA THR A 77 -0.50 -16.42 -11.47
C THR A 77 -0.42 -15.56 -10.21
N ILE A 78 -0.67 -16.15 -9.04
CA ILE A 78 -0.59 -15.43 -7.76
C ILE A 78 0.87 -15.08 -7.44
N LEU A 79 1.80 -15.98 -7.72
CA LEU A 79 3.23 -15.73 -7.55
C LEU A 79 3.70 -14.54 -8.39
N GLN A 80 3.30 -14.47 -9.66
CA GLN A 80 3.58 -13.35 -10.55
C GLN A 80 2.92 -12.05 -10.06
N THR A 81 1.71 -12.15 -9.50
CA THR A 81 0.99 -11.02 -8.90
C THR A 81 1.77 -10.43 -7.74
N LEU A 82 2.23 -11.29 -6.82
CA LEU A 82 3.06 -10.90 -5.68
C LEU A 82 4.40 -10.32 -6.12
N ASN A 83 5.03 -10.89 -7.14
CA ASN A 83 6.35 -10.44 -7.58
C ASN A 83 6.30 -9.10 -8.33
N SER A 84 5.29 -8.88 -9.18
CA SER A 84 5.35 -7.80 -10.18
C SER A 84 4.14 -6.87 -10.27
N LYS A 85 2.99 -7.21 -9.68
CA LYS A 85 1.74 -6.47 -9.91
C LYS A 85 1.30 -5.62 -8.73
N VAL A 86 1.60 -6.06 -7.51
CA VAL A 86 1.32 -5.30 -6.27
C VAL A 86 2.30 -4.13 -6.15
N SER A 87 1.78 -2.94 -5.89
CA SER A 87 2.60 -1.73 -5.68
C SER A 87 3.15 -1.65 -4.26
N TRP A 88 4.08 -2.54 -3.91
CA TRP A 88 4.69 -2.65 -2.57
C TRP A 88 5.34 -1.35 -2.08
N ASP A 89 5.91 -0.57 -3.00
CA ASP A 89 6.61 0.69 -2.74
C ASP A 89 5.69 1.75 -2.10
N ARG A 90 4.39 1.72 -2.42
CA ARG A 90 3.36 2.60 -1.83
C ARG A 90 3.17 2.37 -0.34
N PHE A 91 3.58 1.19 0.14
CA PHE A 91 3.53 0.77 1.53
C PHE A 91 4.92 0.77 2.17
N GLY A 92 5.94 1.29 1.48
CA GLY A 92 7.30 1.36 1.97
C GLY A 92 8.05 0.03 1.98
N LEU A 93 7.55 -0.96 1.24
CA LEU A 93 8.14 -2.29 1.06
C LEU A 93 8.79 -2.38 -0.32
N SER A 94 9.96 -3.02 -0.38
CA SER A 94 10.65 -3.36 -1.62
C SER A 94 10.86 -4.86 -1.65
N ILE A 95 10.32 -5.54 -2.66
CA ILE A 95 10.47 -6.98 -2.82
C ILE A 95 11.75 -7.27 -3.60
N LYS A 96 12.57 -8.17 -3.07
CA LYS A 96 13.83 -8.58 -3.70
C LYS A 96 13.70 -9.90 -4.44
N ASP A 97 13.11 -10.87 -3.76
CA ASP A 97 13.01 -12.24 -4.26
C ASP A 97 11.75 -12.91 -3.74
N VAL A 98 11.22 -13.85 -4.52
CA VAL A 98 10.03 -14.62 -4.21
C VAL A 98 10.34 -16.08 -4.50
N GLN A 99 10.41 -16.88 -3.45
CA GLN A 99 10.69 -18.31 -3.54
C GLN A 99 9.51 -19.13 -3.03
N VAL A 100 9.34 -20.33 -3.56
CA VAL A 100 8.39 -21.31 -3.04
C VAL A 100 9.19 -22.46 -2.45
N THR A 101 8.95 -22.75 -1.17
CA THR A 101 9.60 -23.86 -0.47
C THR A 101 9.07 -25.20 -0.95
N ASP A 102 9.79 -26.28 -0.66
CA ASP A 102 9.35 -27.66 -0.93
C ASP A 102 8.01 -28.00 -0.25
N THR A 103 7.67 -27.27 0.82
CA THR A 103 6.39 -27.39 1.54
C THR A 103 5.24 -26.62 0.91
N GLY A 104 5.46 -25.92 -0.21
CA GLY A 104 4.45 -25.13 -0.92
C GLY A 104 4.20 -23.73 -0.35
N ILE A 105 4.88 -23.36 0.75
CA ILE A 105 4.84 -22.01 1.34
C ILE A 105 5.69 -21.07 0.51
N ALA A 106 5.15 -19.89 0.17
CA ALA A 106 5.93 -18.84 -0.49
C ALA A 106 6.66 -17.97 0.56
N LEU A 107 7.93 -17.68 0.29
CA LEU A 107 8.77 -16.78 1.06
C LEU A 107 9.14 -15.60 0.18
N ILE A 108 8.79 -14.40 0.63
CA ILE A 108 9.11 -13.15 -0.05
C ILE A 108 10.20 -12.46 0.74
N GLU A 109 11.38 -12.27 0.15
CA GLU A 109 12.41 -11.40 0.71
C GLU A 109 12.04 -9.95 0.46
N TRP A 110 12.09 -9.13 1.52
CA TRP A 110 11.73 -7.73 1.45
C TRP A 110 12.69 -6.83 2.22
N GLU A 111 12.80 -5.59 1.75
CA GLU A 111 13.35 -4.47 2.48
C GLU A 111 12.24 -3.48 2.82
N GLY A 112 12.33 -2.84 3.97
CA GLY A 112 11.27 -1.97 4.42
C GLY A 112 11.59 -1.21 5.70
N PRO A 113 10.55 -0.71 6.41
CA PRO A 113 10.71 0.03 7.64
C PRO A 113 11.53 -0.75 8.68
N ALA A 114 12.39 -0.05 9.42
CA ALA A 114 13.20 -0.66 10.48
C ALA A 114 12.32 -1.27 11.58
N GLN A 115 11.21 -0.58 11.91
CA GLN A 115 10.23 -0.95 12.93
C GLN A 115 9.47 -2.24 12.60
N LEU A 116 9.34 -2.59 11.31
CA LEU A 116 8.58 -3.76 10.89
C LEU A 116 9.47 -5.00 11.02
N GLU A 117 9.16 -5.92 11.93
CA GLU A 117 10.01 -7.08 12.22
C GLU A 117 9.65 -8.27 11.36
N SER A 118 8.37 -8.64 11.35
CA SER A 118 7.88 -9.80 10.58
C SER A 118 6.55 -9.51 9.90
N ILE A 119 6.31 -10.20 8.78
CA ILE A 119 5.06 -10.13 8.03
C ILE A 119 4.60 -11.55 7.70
N LEU A 120 3.35 -11.85 8.03
CA LEU A 120 2.64 -13.03 7.58
C LEU A 120 1.49 -12.58 6.68
N LEU A 121 1.46 -13.12 5.47
CA LEU A 121 0.39 -12.94 4.50
C LEU A 121 -0.41 -14.24 4.41
N VAL A 122 -1.70 -14.16 4.64
CA VAL A 122 -2.64 -15.26 4.39
C VAL A 122 -3.51 -14.86 3.20
N LEU A 123 -3.45 -15.67 2.15
CA LEU A 123 -4.26 -15.54 0.94
C LEU A 123 -5.25 -16.70 0.89
N HIS A 124 -6.51 -16.41 0.69
CA HIS A 124 -7.51 -17.42 0.44
C HIS A 124 -8.29 -17.11 -0.82
N ARG A 125 -8.34 -18.11 -1.69
CA ARG A 125 -9.06 -18.06 -2.94
C ARG A 125 -10.15 -19.12 -2.91
N TYR A 126 -11.36 -18.76 -3.30
CA TYR A 126 -12.46 -19.72 -3.45
C TYR A 126 -13.40 -19.33 -4.59
N ARG A 127 -14.20 -20.29 -5.05
CA ARG A 127 -15.17 -20.10 -6.15
C ARG A 127 -16.62 -20.25 -5.66
N SER A 128 -17.54 -19.49 -6.24
CA SER A 128 -19.00 -19.68 -6.02
C SER A 128 -19.64 -20.63 -7.06
N SER A 129 -19.04 -20.82 -8.24
CA SER A 129 -19.55 -21.72 -9.28
C SER A 129 -18.45 -22.58 -9.92
N GLN A 130 -18.83 -23.73 -10.48
CA GLN A 130 -17.92 -24.72 -11.09
C GLN A 130 -17.67 -24.46 -12.59
N THR A 131 -18.18 -23.38 -13.19
CA THR A 131 -18.00 -23.11 -14.61
C THR A 131 -16.55 -22.70 -14.92
N MET A 132 -15.97 -23.40 -15.90
CA MET A 132 -14.53 -23.51 -16.18
C MET A 132 -13.91 -22.35 -16.99
N LEU A 133 -14.47 -21.14 -16.97
CA LEU A 133 -13.85 -20.02 -17.70
C LEU A 133 -12.75 -19.37 -16.84
N GLN A 134 -11.53 -19.87 -17.00
CA GLN A 134 -10.36 -19.31 -16.31
C GLN A 134 -9.94 -18.00 -16.98
N SER A 135 -10.33 -16.87 -16.40
CA SER A 135 -9.72 -15.56 -16.73
C SER A 135 -8.60 -15.25 -15.74
N TRP A 136 -7.36 -15.59 -16.10
CA TRP A 136 -6.18 -15.30 -15.28
C TRP A 136 -5.93 -13.79 -15.10
N SER A 137 -6.35 -12.97 -16.07
CA SER A 137 -6.28 -11.51 -15.98
C SER A 137 -7.15 -10.98 -14.83
N ARG A 138 -8.40 -11.47 -14.74
CA ARG A 138 -9.33 -11.08 -13.68
C ARG A 138 -8.88 -11.58 -12.31
N GLU A 139 -8.36 -12.81 -12.24
CA GLU A 139 -7.76 -13.34 -11.01
C GLU A 139 -6.61 -12.45 -10.50
N THR A 140 -5.70 -12.08 -11.39
CA THR A 140 -4.56 -11.19 -11.08
C THR A 140 -5.03 -9.84 -10.53
N GLN A 141 -6.05 -9.24 -11.16
CA GLN A 141 -6.60 -7.96 -10.72
C GLN A 141 -7.27 -8.05 -9.34
N LEU A 142 -8.08 -9.08 -9.10
CA LEU A 142 -8.77 -9.30 -7.83
C LEU A 142 -7.77 -9.56 -6.69
N CYS A 143 -6.78 -10.42 -6.93
CA CYS A 143 -5.71 -10.73 -5.98
C CYS A 143 -4.91 -9.48 -5.63
N LYS A 144 -4.41 -8.75 -6.65
CA LYS A 144 -3.69 -7.48 -6.47
C LYS A 144 -4.51 -6.51 -5.61
N ARG A 145 -5.76 -6.26 -6.01
CA ARG A 145 -6.64 -5.31 -5.32
C ARG A 145 -6.85 -5.71 -3.87
N CYS A 146 -7.13 -6.98 -3.60
CA CYS A 146 -7.36 -7.47 -2.25
C CYS A 146 -6.11 -7.31 -1.37
N ILE A 147 -4.92 -7.60 -1.91
CA ILE A 147 -3.65 -7.37 -1.21
C ILE A 147 -3.44 -5.89 -0.89
N GLU A 148 -3.63 -5.01 -1.87
CA GLU A 148 -3.46 -3.56 -1.67
C GLU A 148 -4.49 -2.98 -0.69
N ASP A 149 -5.73 -3.47 -0.73
CA ASP A 149 -6.78 -3.04 0.20
C ASP A 149 -6.47 -3.48 1.64
N ALA A 150 -5.94 -4.69 1.84
CA ALA A 150 -5.53 -5.15 3.17
C ALA A 150 -4.32 -4.36 3.72
N LEU A 151 -3.38 -3.99 2.85
CA LEU A 151 -2.25 -3.12 3.21
C LEU A 151 -2.71 -1.68 3.48
N ASN A 152 -3.71 -1.17 2.75
CA ASN A 152 -4.31 0.14 3.02
C ASN A 152 -5.01 0.16 4.37
N ASP A 153 -5.77 -0.89 4.71
CA ASP A 153 -6.39 -1.06 6.04
C ASP A 153 -5.32 -1.02 7.14
N LEU A 154 -4.25 -1.80 6.97
CA LEU A 154 -3.13 -1.82 7.92
C LEU A 154 -2.41 -0.46 8.04
N LYS A 155 -2.21 0.24 6.91
CA LYS A 155 -1.62 1.59 6.85
C LYS A 155 -2.49 2.64 7.53
N GLN A 156 -3.82 2.57 7.38
CA GLN A 156 -4.74 3.48 8.06
C GLN A 156 -4.70 3.30 9.58
N GLN A 157 -4.62 2.05 10.04
CA GLN A 157 -4.54 1.74 11.46
C GLN A 157 -3.15 2.02 12.06
N ASN A 158 -2.08 1.90 11.27
CA ASN A 158 -0.70 2.05 11.74
C ASN A 158 0.16 2.89 10.77
N PRO A 159 -0.08 4.21 10.62
CA PRO A 159 0.56 5.04 9.60
C PRO A 159 2.09 5.13 9.71
N HIS A 160 2.60 5.08 10.95
CA HIS A 160 4.03 5.15 11.25
C HIS A 160 4.82 3.96 10.69
N LEU A 161 4.19 2.79 10.56
CA LEU A 161 4.82 1.59 10.01
C LEU A 161 4.88 1.63 8.48
N PHE A 162 3.92 2.27 7.81
CA PHE A 162 3.73 2.16 6.36
C PHE A 162 3.83 3.52 5.66
N CYS A 163 5.02 4.11 5.67
CA CYS A 163 5.32 5.30 4.86
C CYS A 163 5.86 4.90 3.48
N SER A 164 5.35 5.52 2.42
CA SER A 164 5.91 5.31 1.07
C SER A 164 7.37 5.79 0.97
N HIS A 165 8.06 5.33 -0.09
CA HIS A 165 9.42 5.78 -0.36
C HIS A 165 9.54 7.30 -0.50
N SER A 166 8.60 7.94 -1.20
CA SER A 166 8.60 9.40 -1.40
C SER A 166 8.34 10.16 -0.11
N SER A 167 7.47 9.64 0.77
CA SER A 167 7.30 10.21 2.12
C SER A 167 8.60 10.17 2.92
N LYS A 168 9.30 9.03 2.92
CA LYS A 168 10.60 8.89 3.60
C LYS A 168 11.65 9.83 3.02
N GLU A 169 11.66 10.01 1.71
CA GLU A 169 12.57 10.93 1.03
C GLU A 169 12.29 12.38 1.43
N LEU A 170 11.02 12.81 1.42
CA LEU A 170 10.62 14.15 1.85
C LEU A 170 10.96 14.41 3.32
N GLN A 171 10.76 13.43 4.20
CA GLN A 171 11.08 13.52 5.63
C GLN A 171 12.57 13.81 5.87
N ARG A 172 13.49 13.36 5.00
CA ARG A 172 14.93 13.65 5.14
C ARG A 172 15.26 15.14 5.03
N TYR A 173 14.48 15.90 4.26
CA TYR A 173 14.69 17.34 4.07
C TYR A 173 14.02 18.19 5.16
N VAL A 174 13.09 17.62 5.93
CA VAL A 174 12.32 18.36 6.95
C VAL A 174 13.22 19.07 7.98
N PRO A 175 14.28 18.45 8.55
CA PRO A 175 15.13 19.10 9.54
C PRO A 175 15.82 20.36 9.00
N ASP A 176 16.29 20.30 7.75
CA ASP A 176 16.98 21.41 7.08
C ASP A 176 16.00 22.50 6.67
N LEU A 177 14.87 22.14 6.08
CA LEU A 177 13.80 23.09 5.74
C LEU A 177 13.29 23.81 7.00
N SER A 178 13.07 23.08 8.08
CA SER A 178 12.64 23.67 9.36
C SER A 178 13.69 24.62 9.93
N CYS A 179 14.98 24.29 9.81
CA CYS A 179 16.07 25.15 10.22
C CYS A 179 16.15 26.43 9.37
N CYS A 180 16.05 26.32 8.05
CA CYS A 180 16.09 27.47 7.15
C CYS A 180 14.89 28.41 7.38
N LEU A 181 13.67 27.86 7.46
CA LEU A 181 12.46 28.66 7.68
C LEU A 181 12.44 29.31 9.06
N SER A 182 12.82 28.59 10.11
CA SER A 182 12.88 29.17 11.47
C SER A 182 13.90 30.31 11.55
N LYS A 183 15.08 30.15 10.93
CA LYS A 183 16.08 31.22 10.85
C LYS A 183 15.58 32.41 10.04
N LEU A 184 14.93 32.17 8.89
CA LEU A 184 14.36 33.22 8.05
C LEU A 184 13.34 34.07 8.85
N ILE A 185 12.39 33.41 9.53
CA ILE A 185 11.39 34.08 10.37
C ILE A 185 12.05 34.84 11.52
N SER A 186 13.01 34.21 12.20
CA SER A 186 13.69 34.82 13.36
C SER A 186 14.57 36.00 12.98
N SER A 187 15.17 35.99 11.79
CA SER A 187 16.03 37.05 11.27
C SER A 187 15.27 38.27 10.74
N SER A 188 13.96 38.14 10.51
CA SER A 188 13.16 39.24 9.97
C SER A 188 12.98 40.34 11.02
N SER A 189 13.18 41.59 10.60
CA SER A 189 12.85 42.78 11.39
C SER A 189 11.37 43.18 11.28
N ASP A 190 10.62 42.55 10.36
CA ASP A 190 9.21 42.81 10.12
C ASP A 190 8.34 42.02 11.11
N ILE A 191 7.68 42.76 12.00
CA ILE A 191 6.80 42.20 13.04
C ILE A 191 5.51 41.65 12.42
N GLU A 192 4.93 42.30 11.40
CA GLU A 192 3.72 41.81 10.74
C GLU A 192 3.98 40.48 10.03
N PHE A 193 5.14 40.35 9.39
CA PHE A 193 5.59 39.09 8.81
C PHE A 193 5.73 37.99 9.88
N LYS A 194 6.40 38.30 10.99
CA LYS A 194 6.61 37.33 12.08
C LYS A 194 5.30 36.87 12.71
N ASP A 195 4.35 37.79 12.92
CA ASP A 195 3.02 37.48 13.45
C ASP A 195 2.21 36.65 12.47
N SER A 196 2.27 36.98 11.17
CA SER A 196 1.63 36.19 10.11
C SER A 196 2.15 34.75 10.07
N CYS A 197 3.48 34.57 10.17
CA CYS A 197 4.07 33.25 10.25
C CYS A 197 3.68 32.50 11.53
N ALA A 198 3.64 33.17 12.68
CA ALA A 198 3.18 32.56 13.93
C ALA A 198 1.73 32.09 13.81
N GLN A 199 0.86 32.89 13.21
CA GLN A 199 -0.55 32.54 12.96
C GLN A 199 -0.69 31.31 12.04
N ILE A 200 0.07 31.26 10.93
CA ILE A 200 0.07 30.10 10.02
C ILE A 200 0.53 28.81 10.72
N LEU A 201 1.48 28.94 11.65
CA LEU A 201 2.03 27.83 12.43
C LEU A 201 1.18 27.48 13.66
N GLY A 202 0.13 28.25 13.97
CA GLY A 202 -0.72 28.05 15.15
C GLY A 202 -0.03 28.38 16.47
N LEU A 203 1.02 29.22 16.44
CA LEU A 203 1.75 29.66 17.62
C LEU A 203 1.09 30.88 18.25
N GLN A 204 1.15 30.96 19.59
CA GLN A 204 0.85 32.21 20.29
C GLN A 204 1.98 33.20 20.02
N SER A 205 1.66 34.49 19.84
CA SER A 205 2.57 35.56 19.36
C SER A 205 3.80 35.84 20.23
N THR A 206 4.06 35.04 21.27
CA THR A 206 5.22 35.15 22.17
C THR A 206 6.13 33.92 22.17
N ASP A 207 5.74 32.80 21.56
CA ASP A 207 6.50 31.54 21.57
C ASP A 207 7.39 31.36 20.33
N TYR A 208 8.28 32.32 20.08
CA TYR A 208 9.26 32.22 18.99
C TYR A 208 10.32 31.13 19.23
N ASN A 209 10.46 30.66 20.48
CA ASN A 209 11.41 29.62 20.86
C ASN A 209 11.06 28.25 20.26
N ASP A 210 9.78 28.00 19.97
CA ASP A 210 9.29 26.72 19.47
C ASP A 210 9.01 26.71 17.95
N ILE A 211 9.33 27.80 17.24
CA ILE A 211 9.03 27.93 15.79
C ILE A 211 9.61 26.79 14.98
N ARG A 212 10.86 26.39 15.25
CA ARG A 212 11.48 25.29 14.52
C ARG A 212 10.70 23.99 14.73
N SER A 213 10.33 23.68 15.97
CA SER A 213 9.58 22.48 16.34
C SER A 213 8.18 22.48 15.70
N SER A 214 7.51 23.63 15.68
CA SER A 214 6.20 23.79 15.04
C SER A 214 6.27 23.63 13.52
N ILE A 215 7.30 24.20 12.87
CA ILE A 215 7.53 23.99 11.43
C ILE A 215 7.79 22.52 11.13
N THR A 216 8.66 21.87 11.92
CA THR A 216 8.95 20.43 11.76
C THR A 216 7.68 19.60 11.88
N THR A 217 6.88 19.83 12.92
CA THR A 217 5.62 19.13 13.15
C THR A 217 4.66 19.33 11.98
N ARG A 218 4.52 20.57 11.51
CA ARG A 218 3.62 20.91 10.40
C ARG A 218 4.04 20.27 9.09
N LEU A 219 5.34 20.29 8.77
CA LEU A 219 5.88 19.65 7.56
C LEU A 219 5.69 18.13 7.60
N LEU A 220 5.95 17.49 8.74
CA LEU A 220 5.71 16.05 8.90
C LEU A 220 4.23 15.70 8.70
N GLN A 221 3.32 16.49 9.27
CA GLN A 221 1.88 16.31 9.09
C GLN A 221 1.46 16.43 7.62
N VAL A 222 1.95 17.45 6.90
CA VAL A 222 1.66 17.62 5.47
C VAL A 222 2.17 16.44 4.65
N ILE A 223 3.37 15.94 4.93
CA ILE A 223 3.92 14.76 4.25
C ILE A 223 3.04 13.53 4.53
N GLU A 224 2.62 13.33 5.77
CA GLU A 224 1.75 12.21 6.15
C GLU A 224 0.38 12.30 5.44
N ASP A 225 -0.22 13.49 5.39
CA ASP A 225 -1.48 13.72 4.70
C ASP A 225 -1.37 13.47 3.19
N LEU A 226 -0.25 13.88 2.56
CA LEU A 226 0.05 13.58 1.17
C LEU A 226 0.24 12.07 0.92
N ASP A 227 0.84 11.37 1.87
CA ASP A 227 1.11 9.93 1.77
C ASP A 227 -0.15 9.07 1.97
N LYS A 228 -1.16 9.61 2.67
CA LYS A 228 -2.49 9.02 2.84
C LYS A 228 -3.38 9.19 1.59
N GLN A 229 -3.09 10.15 0.71
CA GLN A 229 -3.95 10.36 -0.45
C GLN A 229 -3.81 9.23 -1.48
N PRO A 230 -4.91 8.59 -1.91
CA PRO A 230 -4.87 7.64 -3.00
C PRO A 230 -4.47 8.34 -4.31
N ALA A 231 -3.67 7.66 -5.14
CA ALA A 231 -3.11 8.20 -6.39
C ALA A 231 -4.14 8.85 -7.34
N ASN A 232 -5.43 8.52 -7.20
CA ASN A 232 -6.52 9.04 -8.04
C ASN A 232 -6.92 10.50 -7.74
N LYS A 233 -6.42 11.15 -6.69
CA LYS A 233 -6.67 12.58 -6.43
C LYS A 233 -5.58 13.52 -6.97
N LYS A 234 -4.50 13.00 -7.57
CA LYS A 234 -3.42 13.83 -8.14
C LYS A 234 -3.74 14.48 -9.50
N LYS A 235 -4.93 14.25 -10.06
CA LYS A 235 -5.39 14.98 -11.26
C LYS A 235 -6.23 16.20 -10.86
N GLY A 236 -5.61 17.38 -10.95
CA GLY A 236 -6.31 18.64 -11.25
C GLY A 236 -6.64 19.56 -10.07
N HIS A 237 -5.64 20.22 -9.50
CA HIS A 237 -5.81 21.62 -9.11
C HIS A 237 -5.10 22.46 -10.18
N LYS A 238 -5.75 22.61 -11.33
CA LYS A 238 -5.38 23.62 -12.32
C LYS A 238 -6.29 24.81 -12.04
N GLU A 239 -5.68 25.91 -11.63
CA GLU A 239 -6.31 27.19 -11.38
C GLU A 239 -7.27 27.54 -12.54
N THR A 240 -8.58 27.56 -12.26
CA THR A 240 -9.56 28.09 -13.22
C THR A 240 -9.60 29.60 -13.07
N GLY A 241 -8.83 30.27 -13.92
CA GLY A 241 -9.05 31.67 -14.27
C GLY A 241 -10.44 31.85 -14.87
N SER A 242 -11.10 32.89 -14.39
CA SER A 242 -12.38 33.45 -14.85
C SER A 242 -12.56 33.44 -16.38
N LYS A 243 -13.72 32.96 -16.85
CA LYS A 243 -14.59 33.68 -17.81
C LYS A 243 -15.92 32.95 -18.09
N THR A 244 -16.98 33.71 -17.81
CA THR A 244 -18.25 33.87 -18.56
C THR A 244 -19.23 32.69 -18.70
N SER A 245 -20.38 32.91 -18.07
CA SER A 245 -21.69 32.27 -18.22
C SER A 245 -22.27 32.36 -19.64
N SER A 246 -22.90 31.27 -20.10
CA SER A 246 -24.28 31.19 -20.65
C SER A 246 -24.62 29.72 -20.99
N PRO A 247 -25.91 29.33 -21.02
CA PRO A 247 -26.38 27.94 -20.91
C PRO A 247 -26.83 27.33 -22.24
N ASP A 248 -26.78 26.00 -22.38
CA ASP A 248 -27.95 25.17 -22.74
C ASP A 248 -27.61 23.67 -22.97
N GLU A 249 -28.50 22.85 -22.40
CA GLU A 249 -29.12 21.60 -22.89
C GLU A 249 -28.34 20.32 -23.30
N SER A 250 -28.99 19.21 -22.92
CA SER A 250 -29.01 17.84 -23.47
C SER A 250 -27.89 16.83 -23.11
N ASN A 251 -28.26 15.97 -22.15
CA ASN A 251 -28.40 14.51 -22.20
C ASN A 251 -27.57 13.63 -23.16
N ASP A 252 -27.25 12.46 -22.59
CA ASP A 252 -26.93 11.16 -23.22
C ASP A 252 -25.52 10.95 -23.78
N ASN A 253 -24.74 10.10 -23.08
CA ASN A 253 -23.66 9.31 -23.66
C ASN A 253 -23.56 7.95 -22.94
N LEU A 254 -24.32 6.99 -23.47
CA LEU A 254 -23.96 5.57 -23.52
C LEU A 254 -22.98 5.42 -24.68
N ILE A 255 -21.72 5.07 -24.42
CA ILE A 255 -20.89 4.31 -25.35
C ILE A 255 -19.99 3.38 -24.54
N ASP A 256 -20.34 2.09 -24.56
CA ASP A 256 -19.46 0.97 -24.33
C ASP A 256 -18.48 0.87 -25.51
N GLU A 257 -17.17 0.78 -25.24
CA GLU A 257 -16.23 0.21 -26.21
C GLU A 257 -15.42 -0.90 -25.53
N GLU A 258 -15.87 -2.12 -25.79
CA GLU A 258 -15.07 -3.34 -25.72
C GLU A 258 -13.93 -3.25 -26.74
N GLY A 259 -12.69 -3.34 -26.26
CA GLY A 259 -11.49 -3.57 -27.06
C GLY A 259 -10.84 -4.87 -26.63
N ASP A 260 -11.24 -5.95 -27.30
CA ASP A 260 -10.68 -7.30 -27.22
C ASP A 260 -9.42 -7.35 -28.10
N ASP A 261 -8.24 -7.40 -27.49
CA ASP A 261 -6.99 -7.75 -28.17
C ASP A 261 -6.50 -9.10 -27.62
N CYS A 262 -6.97 -10.15 -28.27
CA CYS A 262 -6.45 -11.51 -28.19
C CYS A 262 -5.13 -11.62 -28.97
N ASP A 263 -3.99 -11.64 -28.29
CA ASP A 263 -2.72 -12.00 -28.93
C ASP A 263 -2.36 -13.49 -28.78
N TYR A 264 -2.23 -14.08 -29.95
CA TYR A 264 -1.85 -15.43 -30.31
C TYR A 264 -0.38 -15.69 -29.96
N PHE A 265 -0.05 -16.72 -29.16
CA PHE A 265 1.26 -17.36 -29.23
C PHE A 265 1.13 -18.88 -29.13
N ALA A 266 1.19 -19.52 -30.29
CA ALA A 266 1.43 -20.94 -30.45
C ALA A 266 2.95 -21.20 -30.50
N GLY A 267 3.41 -22.12 -29.64
CA GLY A 267 4.44 -23.12 -29.91
C GLY A 267 5.83 -22.71 -30.38
N ASN A 268 6.85 -23.00 -29.55
CA ASN A 268 7.85 -23.99 -29.94
C ASN A 268 8.61 -24.54 -28.71
N SER A 269 8.60 -25.86 -28.58
CA SER A 269 9.50 -26.65 -27.75
C SER A 269 10.89 -26.72 -28.38
N ILE A 270 11.96 -26.51 -27.60
CA ILE A 270 13.28 -27.16 -27.72
C ILE A 270 14.15 -26.63 -26.57
N TRP A 271 14.40 -27.47 -25.56
CA TRP A 271 15.67 -27.61 -24.82
C TRP A 271 15.58 -28.92 -24.02
N GLN A 272 15.99 -30.01 -24.66
CA GLN A 272 16.45 -31.21 -23.96
C GLN A 272 17.91 -30.97 -23.54
N TYR A 273 18.20 -31.14 -22.26
CA TYR A 273 19.52 -31.47 -21.75
C TYR A 273 19.35 -32.53 -20.66
N GLN A 274 19.40 -33.79 -21.06
CA GLN A 274 20.14 -34.92 -20.45
C GLN A 274 19.80 -36.21 -21.19
#